data_AF-A0A376TGQ1-F1
#
_entry.id   AF-A0A376TGQ1-F1
#
_cell.length_a   1.000
_cell.length_b   1.000
_cell.length_c   1.000
_cell.angle_alpha   90.00
_cell.angle_beta   90.00
_cell.angle_gamma   90.00
#
_symmetry.space_group_name_H-M   'P 1'
#
loop_
_entity.id
_entity.type
_entity.pdbx_description
1 polymer ?
#
loop_
_entity_poly.entity_id
_entity_poly.type
_entity_poly.pdbx_seq_one_letter_code
_entity_poly.pdbx_strand_id
1 'polypeptide(L)' 'MRDFGESLLVYRPPIDTRSVKEVIGQKSNGNPEKALNFLTPHQKWGIHSTYSDNLLMLTLGRGGPVVWLSEADARSGYRR' A
#
# COMPACT_ATOMS: atom_id res chain seq x y z
N MET A 1 -7.77 -22.97 -19.47
CA MET A 1 -6.89 -22.05 -20.23
C MET A 1 -7.64 -21.31 -21.33
N ARG A 2 -8.26 -21.98 -22.31
CA ARG A 2 -8.95 -21.30 -23.44
C ARG A 2 -10.07 -20.35 -23.01
N ASP A 3 -11.02 -20.83 -22.20
CA ASP A 3 -12.23 -20.06 -21.86
C ASP A 3 -11.95 -18.84 -20.95
N PHE A 4 -10.83 -18.88 -20.24
CA PHE A 4 -10.36 -17.77 -19.39
C PHE A 4 -9.35 -16.85 -20.10
N GLY A 5 -9.09 -17.07 -21.39
CA GLY A 5 -8.22 -16.23 -22.21
C GLY A 5 -6.72 -16.38 -21.92
N GLU A 6 -6.28 -17.53 -21.41
CA GLU A 6 -4.90 -17.79 -20.94
C GLU A 6 -4.19 -18.92 -21.72
N SER A 7 -4.70 -19.33 -22.89
CA SER A 7 -4.00 -20.35 -23.70
C SER A 7 -2.67 -19.87 -24.28
N LEU A 8 -2.51 -18.55 -24.44
CA LEU A 8 -1.26 -17.86 -24.77
C LEU A 8 -1.11 -16.63 -23.86
N LEU A 9 0.09 -16.05 -23.80
CA LEU A 9 0.33 -14.81 -23.07
C LEU A 9 -0.50 -13.67 -23.65
N VAL A 10 -1.15 -12.91 -22.77
CA VAL A 10 -1.94 -11.73 -23.13
C VAL A 10 -1.76 -10.68 -22.06
N TYR A 11 -1.92 -9.41 -22.43
CA TYR A 11 -2.04 -8.34 -21.44
C TYR A 11 -3.35 -8.51 -20.64
N ARG A 12 -3.26 -8.44 -19.32
CA ARG A 12 -4.42 -8.25 -18.44
C ARG A 12 -4.16 -7.15 -17.41
N PRO A 13 -5.09 -6.21 -17.23
CA PRO A 13 -4.93 -5.16 -16.22
C PRO A 13 -5.10 -5.73 -14.80
N PRO A 14 -4.65 -5.00 -13.77
CA PRO A 14 -5.05 -5.28 -12.39
C PRO A 14 -6.59 -5.28 -12.26
N ILE A 15 -7.13 -6.21 -11.47
CA ILE A 15 -8.58 -6.28 -11.21
C ILE A 15 -9.01 -5.13 -10.28
N ASP A 16 -10.26 -4.68 -10.42
CA ASP A 16 -10.87 -3.73 -9.47
C ASP A 16 -11.43 -4.48 -8.26
N THR A 17 -10.82 -4.28 -7.09
CA THR A 17 -11.22 -4.90 -5.82
C THR A 17 -12.44 -4.24 -5.19
N ARG A 18 -12.81 -3.03 -5.63
CA ARG A 18 -13.96 -2.24 -5.14
C ARG A 18 -13.96 -1.96 -3.64
N SER A 19 -12.81 -2.05 -2.97
CA SER A 19 -12.72 -1.96 -1.50
C SER A 19 -12.82 -0.54 -0.92
N VAL A 20 -12.72 0.50 -1.75
CA VAL A 20 -12.58 1.89 -1.27
C VAL A 20 -13.85 2.73 -1.43
N LYS A 21 -14.56 2.61 -2.56
CA LYS A 21 -15.64 3.55 -2.94
C LYS A 21 -16.79 3.60 -1.93
N GLU A 22 -17.11 2.47 -1.29
CA GLU A 22 -18.22 2.38 -0.33
C GLU A 22 -17.88 2.94 1.06
N VAL A 23 -16.59 3.10 1.39
CA VAL A 23 -16.14 3.45 2.75
C VAL A 23 -15.46 4.81 2.84
N ILE A 24 -14.91 5.33 1.75
CA ILE A 24 -14.23 6.63 1.72
C ILE A 24 -15.22 7.75 2.07
N GLY A 25 -14.82 8.68 2.95
CA GLY A 25 -15.63 9.79 3.44
C GLY A 25 -16.70 9.44 4.49
N GLN A 26 -17.02 8.15 4.69
CA GLN A 26 -18.07 7.74 5.64
C GLN A 26 -17.72 8.00 7.11
N LYS A 27 -16.42 8.04 7.43
CA LYS A 27 -15.89 8.26 8.79
C LYS A 27 -14.79 9.32 8.77
N SER A 28 -15.11 10.49 8.21
CA SER A 28 -14.12 11.58 8.10
C SER A 28 -13.61 12.02 9.48
N ASN A 29 -12.31 12.29 9.54
CA ASN A 29 -11.65 12.93 10.69
C ASN A 29 -11.33 14.42 10.44
N GLY A 30 -11.88 15.00 9.36
CA GLY A 30 -11.65 16.39 8.96
C GLY A 30 -10.44 16.63 8.05
N ASN A 31 -9.61 15.60 7.78
CA ASN A 31 -8.50 15.69 6.84
C ASN A 31 -8.88 15.14 5.45
N PRO A 32 -8.21 15.56 4.37
CA PRO A 32 -8.45 15.02 3.03
C PRO A 32 -8.18 13.51 2.91
N GLU A 33 -8.97 12.83 2.08
CA GLU A 33 -8.84 11.39 1.80
C GLU A 33 -8.47 11.16 0.33
N LYS A 34 -7.59 10.19 0.05
CA LYS A 34 -7.14 9.86 -1.32
C LYS A 34 -6.92 8.35 -1.47
N ALA A 35 -7.47 7.77 -2.54
CA ALA A 35 -7.26 6.36 -2.88
C ALA A 35 -5.89 6.16 -3.59
N LEU A 36 -5.13 5.16 -3.16
CA LEU A 36 -3.81 4.79 -3.71
C LEU A 36 -3.72 3.26 -3.86
N ASN A 37 -2.79 2.77 -4.69
CA ASN A 37 -2.47 1.35 -4.74
C ASN A 37 -1.64 0.94 -3.50
N PHE A 38 -2.03 -0.13 -2.82
CA PHE A 38 -1.38 -0.60 -1.60
C PHE A 38 -0.40 -1.74 -1.90
N LEU A 39 0.86 -1.38 -2.18
CA LEU A 39 1.93 -2.33 -2.46
C LEU A 39 2.64 -2.74 -1.15
N THR A 40 2.91 -4.04 -0.98
CA THR A 40 3.59 -4.60 0.19
C THR A 40 4.86 -5.38 -0.20
N PRO A 41 5.87 -4.71 -0.80
CA PRO A 41 7.14 -5.35 -1.08
C PRO A 41 7.81 -5.79 0.23
N HIS A 42 8.66 -6.81 0.14
CA HIS A 42 9.38 -7.28 1.32
C HIS A 42 10.30 -6.18 1.88
N GLN A 43 10.29 -6.03 3.21
CA GLN A 43 11.08 -5.02 3.89
C GLN A 43 12.57 -5.36 3.91
N LYS A 44 13.42 -4.32 4.00
CA LYS A 44 14.87 -4.47 4.19
C LYS A 44 15.25 -4.90 5.62
N TRP A 45 14.38 -4.66 6.60
CA TRP A 45 14.69 -4.69 8.04
C TRP A 45 14.11 -5.91 8.76
N GLY A 46 14.01 -7.04 8.07
CA GLY A 46 13.50 -8.28 8.64
C GLY A 46 13.14 -9.29 7.56
N ILE A 47 12.81 -10.51 7.99
CA ILE A 47 12.31 -11.57 7.10
C ILE A 47 10.85 -11.81 7.46
N HIS A 48 9.94 -11.27 6.66
CA HIS A 48 8.52 -11.18 7.00
C HIS A 48 8.33 -10.44 8.34
N SER A 49 7.73 -11.07 9.35
CA SER A 49 7.64 -10.56 10.71
C SER A 49 8.79 -11.02 11.61
N THR A 50 9.57 -12.02 11.21
CA THR A 50 10.77 -12.40 11.96
C THR A 50 11.78 -11.26 11.92
N TYR A 51 12.28 -10.90 13.09
CA TYR A 51 13.13 -9.73 13.35
C TYR A 51 12.43 -8.37 13.27
N SER A 52 11.12 -8.28 13.02
CA SER A 52 10.45 -6.97 13.03
C SER A 52 10.44 -6.30 14.40
N ASP A 53 10.53 -7.09 15.46
CA ASP A 53 10.65 -6.68 16.86
C ASP A 53 12.10 -6.64 17.36
N ASN A 54 13.05 -7.07 16.53
CA ASN A 54 14.47 -7.07 16.89
C ASN A 54 14.94 -5.63 17.01
N LEU A 55 15.46 -5.26 18.18
CA LEU A 55 15.88 -3.89 18.47
C LEU A 55 16.91 -3.37 17.46
N LEU A 56 17.84 -4.20 16.97
CA LEU A 56 18.83 -3.78 15.97
C LEU A 56 18.14 -3.36 14.67
N MET A 57 17.14 -4.12 14.23
CA MET A 57 16.39 -3.81 13.01
C MET A 57 15.50 -2.58 13.19
N LEU A 58 14.89 -2.43 14.37
CA LEU A 58 14.13 -1.22 14.72
C LEU A 58 15.02 0.03 14.71
N THR A 59 16.23 -0.08 15.28
CA THR A 59 17.22 1.01 15.32
C THR A 59 17.76 1.39 13.93
N LEU A 60 18.05 0.41 13.07
CA LEU A 60 18.52 0.68 11.69
C LEU A 60 17.40 1.10 10.73
N GLY A 61 16.17 0.70 11.03
CA GLY A 61 14.98 1.07 10.28
C GLY A 61 14.44 2.43 10.70
N ARG A 62 13.16 2.46 11.07
CA ARG A 62 12.47 3.67 11.54
C ARG A 62 11.69 3.43 12.84
N GLY A 63 12.19 2.54 13.70
CA GLY A 63 11.65 2.33 15.04
C GLY A 63 10.27 1.67 15.11
N GLY A 64 9.77 1.09 14.01
CA GLY A 64 8.47 0.43 13.99
C GLY A 64 7.84 0.38 12.59
N PRO A 65 6.52 0.12 12.52
CA PRO A 65 5.77 0.09 11.27
C PRO A 65 5.81 1.44 10.54
N VAL A 66 6.05 1.41 9.24
CA VAL A 66 6.07 2.61 8.38
C VAL A 66 5.36 2.35 7.06
N VAL A 67 4.86 3.42 6.43
CA VAL A 67 4.33 3.43 5.07
C VAL A 67 5.14 4.42 4.24
N TRP A 68 5.49 4.05 3.02
CA TRP A 68 6.18 4.93 2.08
C TRP A 68 5.16 5.61 1.15
N LEU A 69 5.26 6.93 1.00
CA LEU A 69 4.42 7.74 0.12
C LEU A 69 5.30 8.57 -0.80
N SER A 70 4.80 8.89 -2.00
CA SER A 70 5.45 9.88 -2.85
C SER A 70 5.33 11.27 -2.21
N GLU A 71 6.30 12.16 -2.47
CA GLU A 71 6.21 13.53 -1.97
C GLU A 71 4.96 14.26 -2.48
N ALA A 72 4.58 14.03 -3.74
CA ALA A 72 3.42 14.66 -4.35
C ALA A 72 2.12 14.23 -3.64
N ASP A 73 1.97 12.94 -3.36
CA ASP A 73 0.80 12.41 -2.65
C ASP A 73 0.77 12.89 -1.20
N ALA A 74 1.91 12.86 -0.50
CA ALA A 74 2.00 13.34 0.88
C ALA A 74 1.68 14.84 1.02
N ARG A 75 2.20 15.68 0.12
CA ARG A 75 1.92 17.14 0.13
C ARG A 75 0.47 17.46 -0.25
N SER A 76 -0.21 16.61 -1.02
CA SER A 76 -1.59 16.86 -1.44
C SER A 76 -2.58 16.93 -0.26
N GLY A 77 -2.27 16.28 0.87
CA GLY A 77 -3.06 16.38 2.10
C GLY A 77 -2.94 17.73 2.83
N TYR A 78 -1.99 18.58 2.45
CA TYR A 78 -1.71 19.87 3.11
C TYR A 78 -2.21 21.10 2.33
N ARG A 79 -2.67 20.94 1.08
CA ARG A 79 -3.18 22.06 0.29
C ARG A 79 -4.59 22.43 0.73
N ARG A 80 -4.68 23.46 1.58
CA ARG A 80 -5.81 24.41 1.57
C ARG A 80 -5.60 25.43 0.45
#